data_AF-A0A455U0Q5-F1
#
_entry.id   AF-A0A455U0Q5-F1
#
_cell.length_a   1.000
_cell.length_b   1.000
_cell.length_c   1.000
_cell.angle_alpha   90.00
_cell.angle_beta   90.00
_cell.angle_gamma   90.00
#
_symmetry.space_group_name_H-M   'P 1'
#
loop_
_entity.id
_entity.type
_entity.pdbx_description
1 polymer ?
#
loop_
_entity_poly.entity_id
_entity_poly.type
_entity_poly.pdbx_seq_one_letter_code
_entity_poly.pdbx_strand_id
1 'polypeptide(L)' 'MPTASFETSFETLPSNQPMADEIRENILKNPGFGRYFTDHMAHIRWTGDADWHGHQVRPYGPLTLDPAASVLHYGQGNF' A
#
# COMPACT_ATOMS: atom_id res chain seq x y z
N MET A 1 13.44 -28.54 10.80
CA MET A 1 13.05 -27.12 10.97
C MET A 1 11.54 -27.07 10.84
N PRO A 2 10.78 -26.53 11.81
CA PRO A 2 9.35 -26.34 11.61
C PRO A 2 9.16 -25.28 10.51
N THR A 3 8.35 -25.59 9.51
CA THR A 3 7.94 -24.60 8.51
C THR A 3 7.01 -23.62 9.21
N ALA A 4 7.49 -22.42 9.51
CA ALA A 4 6.62 -21.36 9.98
C ALA A 4 5.54 -21.10 8.91
N SER A 5 4.28 -21.31 9.26
CA SER A 5 3.15 -20.95 8.40
C SER A 5 2.97 -19.44 8.52
N PHE A 6 3.36 -18.70 7.50
CA PHE A 6 3.07 -17.28 7.40
C PHE A 6 1.65 -17.09 6.88
N GLU A 7 0.91 -16.17 7.48
CA GLU A 7 -0.40 -15.77 6.97
C GLU A 7 -0.19 -15.07 5.62
N THR A 8 -0.83 -15.57 4.56
CA THR A 8 -0.72 -15.00 3.20
C THR A 8 -2.01 -14.33 2.75
N SER A 9 -3.06 -14.40 3.58
CA SER A 9 -4.35 -13.75 3.32
C SER A 9 -4.24 -12.25 3.53
N PHE A 10 -5.00 -11.49 2.74
CA PHE A 10 -5.16 -10.04 2.91
C PHE A 10 -6.61 -9.73 3.25
N GLU A 11 -6.80 -8.90 4.28
CA GLU A 11 -8.08 -8.24 4.50
C GLU A 11 -8.30 -7.20 3.38
N THR A 12 -9.47 -7.24 2.74
CA THR A 12 -9.82 -6.26 1.70
C THR A 12 -10.77 -5.21 2.27
N LEU A 13 -10.34 -3.96 2.21
CA LEU A 13 -11.06 -2.77 2.68
C LEU A 13 -11.42 -1.90 1.46
N PRO A 14 -12.66 -2.00 0.93
CA PRO A 14 -13.09 -1.23 -0.23
C PRO A 14 -13.03 0.29 0.02
N SER A 15 -12.75 1.05 -1.04
CA SER A 15 -12.82 2.51 -0.98
C SER A 15 -14.28 2.94 -0.96
N ASN A 16 -14.62 3.88 -0.08
CA ASN A 16 -15.94 4.50 -0.03
C ASN A 16 -16.07 5.67 -1.04
N GLN A 17 -14.98 6.02 -1.72
CA GLN A 17 -14.89 7.07 -2.72
C GLN A 17 -14.09 6.57 -3.93
N PRO A 18 -14.58 5.53 -4.65
CA PRO A 18 -13.92 5.07 -5.85
C PRO A 18 -13.95 6.16 -6.93
N MET A 19 -12.91 6.21 -7.76
CA MET A 19 -12.87 7.10 -8.91
C MET A 19 -14.06 6.83 -9.83
N ALA A 20 -14.81 7.88 -10.16
CA ALA A 20 -15.93 7.78 -11.09
C ALA A 20 -15.49 7.23 -12.44
N ASP A 21 -16.32 6.37 -13.05
CA ASP A 21 -16.00 5.66 -14.28
C ASP A 21 -15.53 6.60 -15.41
N GLU A 22 -16.26 7.69 -15.64
CA GLU A 22 -15.91 8.68 -16.66
C GLU A 22 -14.54 9.33 -16.40
N ILE A 23 -14.21 9.64 -15.14
CA ILE A 23 -12.92 10.24 -14.77
C ILE A 23 -11.80 9.22 -15.02
N ARG A 24 -12.00 7.97 -14.60
CA ARG A 24 -11.06 6.88 -14.81
C ARG A 24 -10.83 6.61 -16.30
N GLU A 25 -11.88 6.53 -17.09
CA GLU A 25 -11.80 6.34 -18.54
C GLU A 25 -11.04 7.49 -19.23
N ASN A 26 -11.26 8.73 -18.79
CA ASN A 26 -10.54 9.88 -19.32
C ASN A 26 -9.05 9.85 -18.96
N ILE A 27 -8.69 9.44 -17.74
CA ILE A 27 -7.28 9.24 -17.35
C ILE A 27 -6.63 8.15 -18.22
N LEU A 28 -7.34 7.04 -18.46
CA LEU A 28 -6.82 5.91 -19.23
C LEU A 28 -6.54 6.23 -20.71
N LYS A 29 -7.14 7.28 -21.28
CA LYS A 29 -6.83 7.74 -22.65
C LYS A 29 -5.40 8.26 -22.78
N ASN A 30 -4.85 8.89 -21.74
CA ASN A 30 -3.46 9.38 -21.72
C ASN A 30 -2.93 9.52 -20.28
N PRO A 31 -2.59 8.40 -19.61
CA PRO A 31 -2.26 8.42 -18.18
C PRO A 31 -0.86 9.00 -17.89
N GLY A 32 0.03 9.04 -18.88
CA GLY A 32 1.45 9.32 -18.66
C GLY A 32 2.12 8.30 -17.73
N PHE A 33 3.20 8.69 -17.07
CA PHE A 33 3.95 7.82 -16.15
C PHE A 33 4.00 8.42 -14.74
N GLY A 34 3.56 7.65 -13.72
CA GLY A 34 3.64 8.03 -12.31
C GLY A 34 2.76 9.21 -11.89
N ARG A 35 1.69 9.52 -12.63
CA ARG A 35 0.85 10.71 -12.39
C ARG A 35 -0.46 10.42 -11.66
N TYR A 36 -1.03 9.24 -11.89
CA TYR A 36 -2.31 8.82 -11.35
C TYR A 36 -2.16 7.46 -10.66
N PHE A 37 -2.89 7.27 -9.56
CA PHE A 37 -2.88 6.04 -8.77
C PHE A 37 -4.29 5.46 -8.71
N THR A 38 -4.39 4.15 -8.50
CA THR A 38 -5.67 3.43 -8.36
C THR A 38 -6.32 3.69 -7.00
N ASP A 39 -7.59 3.29 -6.87
CA ASP A 39 -8.39 3.50 -5.65
C ASP A 39 -7.85 2.79 -4.40
N HIS A 40 -6.94 1.82 -4.57
CA HIS A 40 -6.40 0.98 -3.52
C HIS A 40 -4.89 0.85 -3.58
N MET A 41 -4.31 0.45 -2.44
CA MET A 41 -2.93 0.03 -2.29
C MET A 41 -2.83 -1.19 -1.35
N ALA A 42 -1.80 -2.01 -1.55
CA ALA A 42 -1.44 -3.06 -0.60
C ALA A 42 -0.57 -2.48 0.52
N HIS A 43 -0.81 -2.92 1.75
CA HIS A 43 -0.07 -2.49 2.94
C HIS A 43 0.15 -3.66 3.89
N ILE A 44 1.39 -3.80 4.36
CA ILE A 44 1.81 -4.83 5.31
C ILE A 44 2.74 -4.17 6.32
N ARG A 45 2.65 -4.56 7.58
CA ARG A 45 3.55 -4.10 8.64
C ARG A 45 4.55 -5.18 8.98
N TRP A 46 5.77 -4.76 9.31
CA TRP A 46 6.76 -5.63 9.92
C TRP A 46 7.19 -5.02 11.25
N THR A 47 7.25 -5.85 12.29
CA THR A 47 7.85 -5.50 13.58
C THR A 47 8.69 -6.68 14.07
N GLY A 48 9.70 -6.39 14.89
CA GLY A 48 10.62 -7.44 15.37
C GLY A 48 9.95 -8.49 16.26
N ASP A 49 8.79 -8.20 16.84
CA ASP A 49 8.02 -9.06 17.74
C ASP A 49 6.91 -9.88 17.03
N ALA A 50 6.43 -9.43 15.87
CA ALA A 50 5.29 -10.04 15.18
C ALA A 50 5.59 -10.44 13.72
N ASP A 51 6.81 -10.26 13.24
CA ASP A 51 7.21 -10.45 11.84
C ASP A 51 6.26 -9.70 10.88
N TRP A 52 6.08 -10.17 9.65
CA TRP A 52 5.07 -9.64 8.73
C TRP A 52 3.65 -9.92 9.23
N HIS A 53 2.85 -8.86 9.36
CA HIS A 53 1.46 -8.94 9.86
C HIS A 53 0.63 -7.74 9.38
N GLY A 54 -0.68 -7.77 9.66
CA GLY A 54 -1.61 -6.68 9.29
C GLY A 54 -1.79 -6.51 7.79
N HIS A 55 -1.98 -7.62 7.07
CA HIS A 55 -2.04 -7.69 5.62
C HIS A 55 -3.34 -7.08 5.10
N GLN A 56 -3.25 -5.95 4.39
CA GLN A 56 -4.43 -5.22 3.93
C GLN A 56 -4.32 -4.76 2.47
N VAL A 57 -5.40 -4.96 1.71
CA VAL A 57 -5.70 -4.17 0.51
C VAL A 57 -6.64 -3.07 0.96
N ARG A 58 -6.18 -1.81 0.97
CA ARG A 58 -6.90 -0.68 1.57
C ARG A 58 -7.00 0.51 0.63
N PRO A 59 -7.87 1.50 0.89
CA PRO A 59 -7.97 2.69 0.04
C PRO A 59 -6.62 3.40 -0.08
N TYR A 60 -6.29 3.85 -1.29
CA TYR A 60 -5.07 4.62 -1.54
C TYR A 60 -5.11 5.94 -0.77
N GLY A 61 -4.00 6.30 -0.14
CA GLY A 61 -3.96 7.51 0.69
C GLY A 61 -2.59 7.78 1.30
N PRO A 62 -2.45 8.91 2.03
CA PRO A 62 -1.19 9.32 2.62
C PRO A 62 -0.70 8.29 3.66
N LEU A 63 0.61 8.11 3.72
CA LEU A 63 1.27 7.34 4.78
C LEU A 63 1.62 8.28 5.94
N THR A 64 1.20 7.91 7.15
CA THR A 64 1.66 8.56 8.39
C THR A 64 2.96 7.92 8.84
N LEU A 65 4.02 8.72 8.93
CA LEU A 65 5.34 8.28 9.35
C LEU A 65 5.84 9.16 10.49
N ASP A 66 6.60 8.57 11.40
CA ASP A 66 7.37 9.34 12.38
C ASP A 66 8.43 10.19 11.64
N PRO A 67 8.64 11.47 12.01
CA PRO A 67 9.65 12.30 11.39
C PRO A 67 11.08 11.74 11.45
N ALA A 68 11.38 10.85 12.41
CA ALA A 68 12.66 10.17 12.57
C ALA A 68 12.74 8.81 11.85
N ALA A 69 11.74 8.43 11.03
CA ALA A 69 11.76 7.17 10.29
C ALA A 69 13.01 7.05 9.40
N SER A 70 13.68 5.89 9.44
CA SER A 70 14.99 5.71 8.79
C SER A 70 14.98 5.94 7.29
N VAL A 71 13.86 5.67 6.61
CA VAL A 71 13.67 5.97 5.18
C VAL A 71 13.87 7.46 4.87
N LEU A 72 13.57 8.36 5.81
CA LEU A 72 13.66 9.82 5.64
C LEU A 72 15.06 10.39 5.91
N HIS A 73 15.91 9.66 6.65
CA HIS A 73 17.24 10.15 7.08
C HIS A 73 18.40 9.37 6.47
N TYR A 74 18.20 8.08 6.22
CA TYR A 74 19.25 7.16 5.80
C TYR A 74 18.91 6.40 4.51
N GLY A 75 17.78 6.73 3.87
CA GLY A 75 17.37 6.11 2.61
C GLY A 75 17.17 4.60 2.70
N GLN A 76 16.87 4.07 3.89
CA GLN A 76 16.66 2.65 4.10
C GLN A 76 15.30 2.24 3.51
N GLY A 77 15.29 1.94 2.21
CA GLY A 77 14.14 1.49 1.45
C GLY A 77 14.59 0.87 0.13
N ASN A 78 13.78 -0.04 -0.40
CA ASN A 78 13.98 -0.65 -1.72
C ASN A 78 12.65 -0.61 -2.47
N PHE A 79 12.70 -0.47 -3.80
CA PHE A 79 11.53 -0.44 -4.69
C PHE A 79 11.77 -1.32 -5.92
#